data_AF-A0A934HZQ5-F1
#
_entry.id   AF-A0A934HZQ5-F1
#
_cell.length_a   1.000
_cell.length_b   1.000
_cell.length_c   1.000
_cell.angle_alpha   90.00
_cell.angle_beta   90.00
_cell.angle_gamma   90.00
#
_symmetry.space_group_name_H-M   'P 1'
#
loop_
_entity.id
_entity.type
_entity.pdbx_description
1 polymer ?
#
loop_
_entity_poly.entity_id
_entity_poly.type
_entity_poly.pdbx_seq_one_letter_code
_entity_poly.pdbx_strand_id
1 'polypeptide(L)'
;MDYQINRFVIDVPDGNEKSSVDQLDMDFFLQCDYRKVILGTVRFPDGKPAPCSVVKFFKLKRATADPETTSDLEPIGHAITDENGQFLLGPVYPGDKLILKILYLDCFIKKSSTGTAKSTREPEDCDFEK
;
A
#
# COMPACT_ATOMS: atom_id res chain seq x y z
N MET A 1 -13.85 -7.58 21.19
CA MET A 1 -14.02 -8.46 20.01
C MET A 1 -13.84 -7.59 18.80
N ASP A 2 -13.06 -8.04 17.82
CA ASP A 2 -12.85 -7.31 16.58
C ASP A 2 -13.91 -7.77 15.56
N TYR A 3 -14.34 -6.85 14.73
CA TYR A 3 -15.42 -7.06 13.78
C TYR A 3 -14.97 -6.51 12.43
N GLN A 4 -15.21 -7.26 11.34
CA GLN A 4 -14.85 -6.84 10.00
C GLN A 4 -16.04 -6.95 9.05
N ILE A 5 -16.11 -5.99 8.13
CA ILE A 5 -16.94 -6.09 6.94
C ILE A 5 -16.16 -6.83 5.85
N ASN A 6 -16.61 -8.04 5.50
CA ASN A 6 -16.04 -8.81 4.41
C ASN A 6 -16.66 -8.36 3.08
N ARG A 7 -16.22 -7.20 2.58
CA ARG A 7 -16.45 -6.64 1.21
C ARG A 7 -17.89 -6.76 0.65
N PHE A 8 -18.50 -5.60 0.34
CA PHE A 8 -19.72 -5.55 -0.47
C PHE A 8 -19.44 -4.95 -1.85
N VAL A 9 -20.13 -5.45 -2.86
CA VAL A 9 -20.24 -4.82 -4.18
C VAL A 9 -21.69 -4.36 -4.30
N ILE A 10 -21.87 -3.09 -4.64
CA ILE A 10 -23.20 -2.49 -4.83
C ILE A 10 -23.27 -2.03 -6.28
N ASP A 11 -24.10 -2.69 -7.06
CA ASP A 11 -24.42 -2.27 -8.43
C ASP A 11 -25.61 -1.30 -8.34
N VAL A 12 -25.36 -0.02 -8.61
CA VAL A 12 -26.41 1.01 -8.63
C VAL A 12 -27.12 0.95 -9.99
N PRO A 13 -28.44 0.71 -10.04
CA PRO A 13 -29.17 0.61 -11.30
C PRO A 13 -29.29 1.98 -12.00
N ASP A 14 -29.31 1.97 -13.34
CA ASP A 14 -29.55 3.18 -14.14
C ASP A 14 -30.99 3.69 -13.94
N GLY A 15 -31.11 4.97 -13.60
CA GLY A 15 -32.41 5.60 -13.36
C GLY A 15 -33.17 5.86 -14.66
N ASN A 16 -34.43 5.44 -14.72
CA ASN A 16 -35.40 6.00 -15.68
C ASN A 16 -36.20 7.10 -14.97
N GLU A 17 -36.46 8.23 -15.64
CA GLU A 17 -37.10 9.49 -15.15
C GLU A 17 -38.48 9.36 -14.48
N LYS A 18 -38.96 8.14 -14.18
CA LYS A 18 -40.28 7.86 -13.58
C LYS A 18 -40.28 6.92 -12.36
N SER A 19 -39.14 6.62 -11.75
CA SER A 19 -39.11 5.86 -10.50
C SER A 19 -38.90 6.80 -9.30
N SER A 20 -39.90 6.98 -8.45
CA SER A 20 -39.83 7.86 -7.27
C SER A 20 -39.12 7.22 -6.06
N VAL A 21 -38.19 6.28 -6.29
CA VAL A 21 -37.46 5.61 -5.20
C VAL A 21 -35.99 5.45 -5.61
N ASP A 22 -35.25 6.56 -5.55
CA ASP A 22 -33.81 6.65 -5.81
C ASP A 22 -32.94 6.25 -4.60
N GLN A 23 -33.55 5.76 -3.51
CA GLN A 23 -32.86 5.45 -2.26
C GLN A 23 -32.73 3.93 -2.07
N LEU A 24 -31.50 3.43 -2.01
CA LEU A 24 -31.19 2.13 -1.44
C LEU A 24 -30.98 2.28 0.07
N ASP A 25 -31.88 1.70 0.86
CA ASP A 25 -31.70 1.53 2.29
C ASP A 25 -30.99 0.19 2.56
N MET A 26 -29.91 0.20 3.34
CA MET A 26 -29.06 -0.97 3.53
C MET A 26 -28.57 -1.09 4.97
N ASP A 27 -28.77 -2.27 5.55
CA ASP A 27 -28.21 -2.65 6.84
C ASP A 27 -27.04 -3.64 6.65
N PHE A 28 -25.95 -3.41 7.37
CA PHE A 28 -24.79 -4.30 7.38
C PHE A 28 -24.55 -4.86 8.77
N PHE A 29 -24.44 -6.19 8.83
CA PHE A 29 -24.05 -6.88 10.06
C PHE A 29 -22.56 -7.21 9.99
N LEU A 30 -21.80 -6.71 10.98
CA LEU A 30 -20.39 -7.06 11.08
C LEU A 30 -20.25 -8.52 11.49
N GLN A 31 -19.35 -9.24 10.82
CA GLN A 31 -19.01 -10.61 11.23
C GLN A 31 -17.93 -10.55 12.32
N CYS A 32 -18.06 -11.43 13.31
CA CYS A 32 -17.02 -11.64 14.29
C CYS A 32 -15.76 -12.11 13.56
N ASP A 33 -14.67 -11.36 13.69
CA ASP A 33 -13.41 -11.69 13.06
C ASP A 33 -12.32 -11.74 14.13
N TYR A 34 -11.65 -12.88 14.22
CA TYR A 34 -10.56 -13.09 15.16
C TYR A 34 -9.20 -12.90 14.50
N ARG A 35 -9.17 -12.71 13.18
CA ARG A 35 -7.95 -12.38 12.44
C ARG A 35 -7.43 -11.01 12.89
N LYS A 36 -6.12 -10.84 12.76
CA LYS A 36 -5.40 -9.65 13.20
C LYS A 36 -4.84 -8.92 12.00
N VAL A 37 -4.61 -7.63 12.18
CA VAL A 37 -3.90 -6.78 11.24
C VAL A 37 -2.62 -6.32 11.91
N ILE A 38 -1.52 -6.38 11.18
CA ILE A 38 -0.20 -5.92 11.61
C ILE A 38 0.07 -4.60 10.90
N LEU A 39 0.17 -3.53 11.68
CA LEU A 39 0.70 -2.25 11.25
C LEU A 39 2.16 -2.18 11.67
N GLY A 40 3.05 -1.90 10.73
CA GLY A 40 4.48 -1.74 11.00
C GLY A 40 5.05 -0.49 10.36
N THR A 41 6.24 -0.10 10.80
CA THR A 41 6.98 1.04 10.25
C THR A 41 8.42 0.62 10.00
N VAL A 42 8.90 0.83 8.78
CA VAL A 42 10.29 0.65 8.39
C VAL A 42 11.02 1.99 8.52
N ARG A 43 12.19 1.97 9.17
CA ARG A 43 13.02 3.15 9.38
C ARG A 43 14.46 2.86 8.96
N PHE A 44 15.15 3.89 8.51
CA PHE A 44 16.59 3.87 8.32
C PHE A 44 17.33 3.88 9.68
N PRO A 45 18.65 3.61 9.72
CA PRO A 45 19.43 3.65 10.96
C PRO A 45 19.40 4.99 11.69
N ASP A 46 19.15 6.10 10.99
CA ASP A 46 19.00 7.44 11.58
C ASP A 46 17.59 7.69 12.18
N GLY A 47 16.71 6.69 12.13
CA GLY A 47 15.35 6.73 12.66
C GLY A 47 14.30 7.34 11.71
N LYS A 48 14.73 7.88 10.56
CA LYS A 48 13.78 8.43 9.58
C LYS A 48 12.97 7.34 8.89
N PRO A 49 11.74 7.63 8.47
CA PRO A 49 10.94 6.75 7.63
C PRO A 49 11.70 6.26 6.39
N ALA A 50 11.53 4.97 6.07
CA ALA A 50 12.04 4.38 4.83
C ALA A 50 10.88 4.14 3.84
N PRO A 51 10.50 5.16 3.04
CA PRO A 51 9.43 5.01 2.06
C PRO A 51 9.82 4.07 0.92
N CYS A 52 8.83 3.52 0.22
CA CYS A 52 9.04 2.62 -0.92
C CYS A 52 9.85 1.35 -0.60
N SER A 53 9.96 0.97 0.67
CA SER A 53 10.52 -0.31 1.08
C SER A 53 9.54 -1.43 0.74
N VAL A 54 10.02 -2.48 0.09
CA VAL A 54 9.24 -3.69 -0.16
C VAL A 54 9.31 -4.57 1.07
N VAL A 55 8.17 -4.81 1.70
CA VAL A 55 8.00 -5.74 2.81
C VAL A 55 7.35 -7.00 2.26
N LYS A 56 8.07 -8.13 2.28
CA LYS A 56 7.56 -9.44 1.85
C LYS A 56 7.16 -10.26 3.07
N PHE A 57 6.00 -10.90 3.00
CA PHE A 57 5.42 -11.65 4.10
C PHE A 57 5.42 -13.14 3.79
N PHE A 58 5.93 -13.93 4.71
CA PHE A 58 5.93 -15.39 4.63
C PHE A 58 5.29 -15.97 5.88
N LYS A 59 4.48 -17.01 5.71
CA LYS A 59 3.99 -17.86 6.81
C LYS A 59 4.89 -19.08 6.93
N LEU A 60 5.21 -19.44 8.17
CA LEU A 60 5.95 -20.67 8.44
C LEU A 60 4.97 -21.86 8.46
N LYS A 61 5.17 -22.85 7.59
CA LYS A 61 4.25 -24.01 7.50
C LYS A 61 4.34 -24.93 8.72
N ARG A 62 5.51 -25.01 9.36
CA ARG A 62 5.75 -25.79 10.59
C ARG A 62 6.17 -24.88 11.73
N ALA A 63 5.35 -24.80 12.77
CA ALA A 63 5.57 -23.90 13.90
C ALA A 63 6.90 -24.10 14.65
N THR A 64 7.56 -25.26 14.51
CA THR A 64 8.83 -25.60 15.20
C THR A 64 10.07 -25.33 14.36
N ALA A 65 9.94 -24.95 13.08
CA ALA A 65 11.08 -24.69 12.23
C ALA A 65 11.77 -23.36 12.61
N ASP A 66 13.09 -23.32 12.48
CA ASP A 66 13.89 -22.13 12.73
C ASP A 66 13.70 -21.11 11.59
N PRO A 67 13.20 -19.88 11.88
CA PRO A 67 12.94 -18.85 10.88
C PRO A 67 14.14 -18.49 10.00
N GLU A 68 15.37 -18.58 10.52
CA GLU A 68 16.57 -18.16 9.80
C GLU A 68 17.11 -19.22 8.84
N THR A 69 16.81 -20.50 9.09
CA THR A 69 17.37 -21.63 8.34
C THR A 69 16.32 -22.42 7.56
N THR A 70 15.03 -22.20 7.85
CA THR A 70 13.94 -22.92 7.19
C THR A 70 13.70 -22.47 5.75
N SER A 71 13.56 -23.46 4.86
CA SER A 71 13.02 -23.25 3.51
C SER A 71 11.50 -23.47 3.44
N ASP A 72 10.86 -23.81 4.57
CA ASP A 72 9.44 -24.17 4.65
C ASP A 72 8.53 -22.94 4.80
N LEU A 73 8.69 -22.01 3.85
CA LEU A 73 8.01 -20.71 3.84
C LEU A 73 6.91 -20.69 2.77
N GLU A 74 5.72 -20.26 3.18
CA GLU A 74 4.60 -19.96 2.30
C GLU A 74 4.54 -18.45 2.07
N PRO A 75 4.75 -17.95 0.83
CA PRO A 75 4.54 -16.55 0.53
C PRO A 75 3.06 -16.20 0.67
N ILE A 76 2.73 -15.22 1.51
CA ILE A 76 1.33 -14.80 1.72
C ILE A 76 1.04 -13.39 1.17
N GLY A 77 2.08 -12.61 0.85
CA GLY A 77 1.90 -11.32 0.20
C GLY A 77 3.12 -10.40 0.27
N HIS A 78 2.91 -9.16 -0.13
CA HIS A 78 3.88 -8.07 0.06
C HIS A 78 3.16 -6.73 0.23
N ALA A 79 3.85 -5.76 0.81
CA ALA A 79 3.44 -4.37 0.88
C ALA A 79 4.61 -3.47 0.47
N ILE A 80 4.30 -2.27 0.02
CA ILE A 80 5.28 -1.20 -0.22
C ILE A 80 4.98 -0.12 0.82
N THR A 81 6.02 0.34 1.52
CA THR A 81 5.83 1.35 2.57
C THR A 81 5.44 2.70 1.99
N ASP A 82 4.57 3.41 2.71
CA ASP A 82 4.17 4.77 2.40
C ASP A 82 5.28 5.80 2.71
N GLU A 83 4.99 7.10 2.53
CA GLU A 83 5.91 8.20 2.83
C GLU A 83 6.39 8.24 4.30
N ASN A 84 5.59 7.69 5.21
CA ASN A 84 5.90 7.58 6.63
C ASN A 84 6.58 6.24 6.98
N GLY A 85 6.95 5.45 5.97
CA GLY A 85 7.58 4.14 6.13
C GLY A 85 6.61 3.07 6.64
N GLN A 86 5.30 3.35 6.64
CA GLN A 86 4.29 2.46 7.21
C GLN A 86 3.85 1.40 6.21
N PHE A 87 3.52 0.22 6.71
CA PHE A 87 2.90 -0.85 5.93
C PHE A 87 1.80 -1.51 6.75
N LEU A 88 0.81 -2.05 6.04
CA LEU A 88 -0.28 -2.83 6.62
C LEU A 88 -0.22 -4.26 6.07
N LEU A 89 -0.28 -5.24 6.96
CA LEU A 89 -0.46 -6.64 6.61
C LEU A 89 -1.68 -7.18 7.32
N GLY A 90 -2.60 -7.77 6.56
CA GLY A 90 -3.69 -8.53 7.13
C GLY A 90 -4.76 -8.82 6.11
N PRO A 91 -5.79 -9.56 6.53
CA PRO A 91 -5.92 -10.18 7.85
C PRO A 91 -5.03 -11.44 8.01
N VAL A 92 -4.48 -11.69 9.20
CA VAL A 92 -3.69 -12.89 9.56
C VAL A 92 -4.33 -13.65 10.72
N TYR A 93 -4.19 -14.98 10.78
CA TYR A 93 -4.82 -15.77 11.83
C TYR A 93 -4.01 -15.74 13.14
N PRO A 94 -4.66 -15.69 14.31
CA PRO A 94 -3.98 -15.87 15.59
C PRO A 94 -3.21 -17.18 15.63
N GLY A 95 -1.97 -17.13 16.13
CA GLY A 95 -1.07 -18.29 16.20
C GLY A 95 -0.20 -18.49 14.95
N ASP A 96 -0.47 -17.78 13.86
CA ASP A 96 0.41 -17.81 12.68
C ASP A 96 1.80 -17.26 13.05
N LYS A 97 2.85 -17.99 12.65
CA LYS A 97 4.23 -17.51 12.70
C LYS A 97 4.60 -16.93 11.35
N LEU A 98 4.97 -15.65 11.35
CA LEU A 98 5.27 -14.89 10.15
C LEU A 98 6.73 -14.47 10.12
N ILE A 99 7.33 -14.48 8.92
CA ILE A 99 8.64 -13.91 8.64
C ILE A 99 8.45 -12.74 7.69
N LEU A 100 9.05 -11.61 8.05
CA LEU A 100 9.09 -10.41 7.22
C LEU A 100 10.48 -10.27 6.62
N LYS A 101 10.55 -10.12 5.30
CA LYS A 101 11.79 -9.76 4.60
C LYS A 101 11.63 -8.37 4.00
N ILE A 102 12.44 -7.42 4.47
CA ILE A 102 12.36 -6.02 4.09
C ILE A 102 13.50 -5.71 3.13
N LEU A 103 13.17 -5.14 1.98
CA LEU A 103 14.13 -4.68 0.97
C LEU A 103 13.84 -3.22 0.64
N TYR A 104 14.83 -2.35 0.84
CA TYR A 104 14.79 -0.99 0.35
C TYR A 104 15.55 -0.90 -0.99
N LEU A 105 14.92 -0.34 -2.02
CA LEU A 105 15.53 -0.13 -3.34
C LEU A 105 15.62 1.37 -3.63
N ASP A 106 16.85 1.89 -3.70
CA ASP A 106 17.14 3.32 -3.91
C ASP A 106 16.68 3.84 -5.29
N CYS A 107 16.36 2.95 -6.23
CA CYS A 107 15.97 3.30 -7.59
C CYS A 107 14.58 3.92 -7.74
N PHE A 108 13.72 3.89 -6.69
CA PHE A 108 12.41 4.53 -6.73
C PHE A 108 12.42 6.03 -6.43
N ILE A 109 13.53 6.58 -5.91
CA ILE A 109 13.62 7.98 -5.49
C ILE A 109 14.02 8.94 -6.63
N LYS A 110 14.53 8.43 -7.76
CA LYS A 110 14.96 9.29 -8.88
C LYS A 110 13.82 9.67 -9.85
N LYS A 111 12.80 10.39 -9.39
CA LYS A 111 11.96 11.25 -10.27
C LYS A 111 11.37 12.43 -9.50
N SER A 112 12.10 13.56 -9.50
CA SER A 112 11.60 14.95 -9.67
C SER A 112 12.59 15.97 -9.11
N SER A 113 13.75 16.08 -9.74
CA SER A 113 14.56 17.30 -9.66
C SER A 113 14.87 17.81 -11.08
N THR A 114 13.85 17.87 -11.93
CA THR A 114 13.89 18.80 -13.06
C THR A 114 13.66 20.18 -12.49
N GLY A 115 14.75 20.81 -12.05
CA GLY A 115 14.74 22.21 -11.64
C GLY A 115 14.26 23.06 -12.81
N THR A 116 13.24 23.87 -12.55
CA THR A 116 12.83 24.98 -13.42
C THR A 116 13.99 25.96 -13.51
N ALA A 117 14.90 25.76 -14.47
CA ALA A 117 15.81 26.80 -14.89
C ALA A 117 14.97 27.85 -15.63
N LYS A 118 14.67 28.96 -14.96
CA LYS A 118 14.18 30.18 -15.61
C LYS A 118 15.27 30.63 -16.60
N SER A 119 15.05 30.36 -17.89
CA SER A 119 15.86 30.91 -18.96
C SER A 119 15.41 32.34 -19.23
N THR A 120 16.11 33.30 -18.61
CA THR A 120 16.01 34.71 -18.99
C THR A 120 16.91 34.94 -20.20
N ARG A 121 16.33 34.99 -21.41
CA ARG A 121 16.94 35.70 -22.55
C ARG A 121 15.83 36.31 -23.40
N GLU A 122 15.85 37.64 -23.48
CA GLU A 122 15.07 38.43 -24.43
C GLU A 122 15.52 38.09 -25.86
N PRO A 123 14.65 38.18 -26.87
CA PRO A 123 15.06 37.99 -28.26
C PRO A 123 15.79 39.24 -28.75
N GLU A 124 17.01 39.07 -29.25
CA GLU A 124 17.69 40.07 -30.08
C GLU A 124 17.03 40.06 -31.47
N ASP A 125 16.48 41.21 -31.86
CA ASP A 125 15.97 41.47 -33.21
C ASP A 125 17.14 41.43 -34.21
N CYS A 126 17.06 40.55 -35.20
CA CYS A 126 17.93 40.56 -36.38
C CYS A 126 17.10 40.96 -37.60
N ASP A 127 17.20 42.24 -37.95
CA ASP A 127 16.79 42.81 -39.22
C ASP A 127 17.51 42.12 -40.39
N PHE A 128 16.77 41.75 -41.42
CA PHE A 128 17.31 41.53 -42.75
C PHE A 128 16.71 42.58 -43.70
N GLU A 129 17.52 43.59 -44.01
CA GLU A 129 17.25 44.53 -45.11
C GLU A 129 17.57 43.89 -46.48
N LYS A 130 16.60 44.08 -47.39
CA LYS A 130 16.62 44.06 -48.87
C LYS A 130 17.03 42.82 -49.66
#